data_AF-A0A3Q1D2L0-F1
#
_entry.id   AF-A0A3Q1D2L0-F1
#
_cell.length_a   1.000
_cell.length_b   1.000
_cell.length_c   1.000
_cell.angle_alpha   90.00
_cell.angle_beta   90.00
_cell.angle_gamma   90.00
#
_symmetry.space_group_name_H-M   'P 1'
#
loop_
_entity.id
_entity.type
_entity.pdbx_description
1 polymer ?
#
loop_
_entity_poly.entity_id
_entity_poly.type
_entity_poly.pdbx_seq_one_letter_code
_entity_poly.pdbx_strand_id
1 'polypeptide(L)'
;MSCGLWKETLVLAEDYLSLCCASPHQAPPPPSESAAAMRRLAQDMEKQHQARFHSLTQTFLRQCGPDLCSSLRKVMEELVGDGHLNWGRVVSLFTFTGVLARQLLEQKDTKLGLDPGKQQELGQGPVNCRELAETIADYLGEEKKDWLLENDGWEGFCKFSLSAREVSQDLSMKTALFAAAGVGLAGLTFLLVR
;
A
#
# COMPACT_ATOMS: atom_id res chain seq x y z
N MET A 1 3.48 25.33 -5.24
CA MET A 1 2.33 24.64 -5.86
C MET A 1 2.30 23.15 -5.45
N SER A 2 2.50 22.85 -4.16
CA SER A 2 2.67 21.48 -3.63
C SER A 2 1.38 20.66 -3.48
N CYS A 3 0.21 21.31 -3.53
CA CYS A 3 -1.08 20.65 -3.25
C CYS A 3 -1.51 19.59 -4.28
N GLY A 4 -0.96 19.62 -5.51
CA GLY A 4 -1.38 18.73 -6.59
C GLY A 4 -1.05 17.25 -6.35
N LEU A 5 0.23 16.94 -6.09
CA LEU A 5 0.69 15.55 -5.93
C LEU A 5 0.16 14.90 -4.66
N TRP A 6 0.08 15.65 -3.56
CA TRP A 6 -0.55 15.15 -2.34
C TRP A 6 -2.00 14.74 -2.59
N LYS A 7 -2.79 15.61 -3.23
CA LYS A 7 -4.20 15.33 -3.52
C LYS A 7 -4.37 14.15 -4.46
N GLU A 8 -3.55 14.07 -5.50
CA GLU A 8 -3.57 12.94 -6.43
C GLU A 8 -3.19 11.62 -5.73
N THR A 9 -2.17 11.64 -4.88
CA THR A 9 -1.75 10.49 -4.09
C THR A 9 -2.84 10.05 -3.12
N LEU A 10 -3.51 11.00 -2.46
CA LEU A 10 -4.62 10.70 -1.56
C LEU A 10 -5.76 10.00 -2.30
N VAL A 11 -6.20 10.53 -3.44
CA VAL A 11 -7.27 9.92 -4.25
C VAL A 11 -6.87 8.50 -4.68
N LEU A 12 -5.62 8.30 -5.08
CA LEU A 12 -5.11 7.00 -5.50
C LEU A 12 -5.04 5.99 -4.34
N ALA A 13 -4.66 6.44 -3.14
CA ALA A 13 -4.64 5.62 -1.92
C ALA A 13 -6.04 5.30 -1.40
N GLU A 14 -6.93 6.28 -1.32
CA GLU A 14 -8.33 6.06 -0.94
C GLU A 14 -9.02 5.07 -1.89
N ASP A 15 -8.80 5.22 -3.19
CA ASP A 15 -9.31 4.31 -4.21
C ASP A 15 -8.87 2.86 -3.96
N TYR A 16 -7.56 2.65 -3.80
CA TYR A 16 -7.01 1.31 -3.61
C TYR A 16 -7.43 0.68 -2.29
N LEU A 17 -7.36 1.43 -1.17
CA LEU A 17 -7.74 0.91 0.14
C LEU A 17 -9.25 0.63 0.23
N SER A 18 -10.09 1.47 -0.38
CA SER A 18 -11.52 1.21 -0.49
C SER A 18 -11.80 -0.06 -1.28
N LEU A 19 -11.07 -0.30 -2.38
CA LEU A 19 -11.17 -1.55 -3.14
C LEU A 19 -10.79 -2.77 -2.29
N CYS A 20 -9.71 -2.70 -1.52
CA CYS A 20 -9.26 -3.81 -0.68
C CYS A 20 -10.26 -4.19 0.42
N CYS A 21 -11.07 -3.23 0.87
CA CYS A 21 -12.07 -3.41 1.92
C CYS A 21 -13.48 -3.68 1.37
N ALA A 22 -13.71 -3.52 0.06
CA ALA A 22 -15.02 -3.71 -0.56
C ALA A 22 -15.21 -5.13 -1.12
N SER A 23 -16.47 -5.52 -1.29
CA SER A 23 -16.79 -6.77 -2.00
C SER A 23 -16.43 -6.64 -3.49
N PRO A 24 -15.81 -7.66 -4.11
CA PRO A 24 -15.35 -7.61 -5.51
C PRO A 24 -16.44 -7.24 -6.54
N HIS A 25 -17.71 -7.47 -6.19
CA HIS A 25 -18.84 -7.31 -7.11
C HIS A 25 -19.39 -5.87 -7.20
N GLN A 26 -18.88 -4.92 -6.41
CA GLN A 26 -19.43 -3.56 -6.32
C GLN A 26 -18.38 -2.44 -6.45
N ALA A 27 -17.15 -2.77 -6.85
CA ALA A 27 -16.10 -1.76 -6.96
C ALA A 27 -16.40 -0.76 -8.09
N PRO A 28 -16.36 0.57 -7.83
CA PRO A 28 -16.50 1.57 -8.87
C PRO A 28 -15.33 1.49 -9.86
N PRO A 29 -15.51 2.01 -11.10
CA PRO A 29 -14.40 2.16 -12.03
C PRO A 29 -13.27 2.99 -11.40
N PRO A 30 -11.99 2.72 -11.74
CA PRO A 30 -10.88 3.49 -11.20
C PRO A 30 -10.99 4.97 -11.62
N PRO A 31 -10.70 5.92 -10.72
CA PRO A 31 -10.87 7.35 -10.96
C PRO A 31 -9.83 7.95 -11.93
N SER A 32 -8.74 7.22 -12.20
CA SER A 32 -7.66 7.63 -13.09
C SER A 32 -6.95 6.41 -13.68
N GLU A 33 -6.11 6.63 -14.69
CA GLU A 33 -5.23 5.59 -15.25
C GLU A 33 -4.22 5.09 -14.20
N SER A 34 -3.65 5.99 -13.40
CA SER A 34 -2.73 5.67 -12.31
C SER A 34 -3.39 4.79 -11.25
N ALA A 35 -4.65 5.06 -10.89
CA ALA A 35 -5.42 4.22 -9.98
C ALA A 35 -5.68 2.83 -10.59
N ALA A 36 -6.05 2.78 -11.88
CA ALA A 36 -6.23 1.52 -12.59
C ALA A 36 -4.94 0.69 -12.62
N ALA A 37 -3.79 1.33 -12.85
CA ALA A 37 -2.47 0.70 -12.82
C ALA A 37 -2.10 0.19 -11.42
N MET A 38 -2.35 0.99 -10.37
CA MET A 38 -2.07 0.62 -8.98
C MET A 38 -2.89 -0.59 -8.57
N ARG A 39 -4.21 -0.57 -8.81
CA ARG A 39 -5.10 -1.71 -8.53
C ARG A 39 -4.55 -3.00 -9.13
N ARG A 40 -4.18 -3.00 -10.41
CA ARG A 40 -3.65 -4.18 -11.11
C ARG A 40 -2.31 -4.64 -10.53
N LEU A 41 -1.31 -3.77 -10.53
CA LEU A 41 0.05 -4.15 -10.11
C LEU A 41 0.08 -4.62 -8.65
N ALA A 42 -0.66 -3.95 -7.77
CA ALA A 42 -0.70 -4.31 -6.36
C ALA A 42 -1.46 -5.62 -6.12
N GLN A 43 -2.54 -5.89 -6.86
CA GLN A 43 -3.26 -7.18 -6.82
C GLN A 43 -2.41 -8.33 -7.39
N ASP A 44 -1.71 -8.12 -8.49
CA ASP A 44 -0.81 -9.13 -9.08
C ASP A 44 0.34 -9.44 -8.11
N MET A 45 0.94 -8.42 -7.50
CA MET A 45 1.96 -8.56 -6.48
C MET A 45 1.45 -9.30 -5.24
N GLU A 46 0.25 -8.95 -4.76
CA GLU A 46 -0.39 -9.64 -3.64
C GLU A 46 -0.61 -11.12 -3.96
N LYS A 47 -1.20 -11.42 -5.12
CA LYS A 47 -1.48 -12.79 -5.57
C LYS A 47 -0.20 -13.61 -5.68
N GLN A 48 0.88 -13.03 -6.19
CA GLN A 48 2.17 -13.70 -6.32
C GLN A 48 2.83 -13.98 -4.96
N HIS A 49 2.57 -13.15 -3.95
CA HIS A 49 3.26 -13.19 -2.65
C HIS A 49 2.30 -13.26 -1.46
N GLN A 50 1.12 -13.86 -1.65
CA GLN A 50 -0.02 -13.79 -0.73
C GLN A 50 0.36 -14.19 0.71
N ALA A 51 0.98 -15.35 0.88
CA ALA A 51 1.39 -15.86 2.19
C ALA A 51 2.38 -14.91 2.90
N ARG A 52 3.26 -14.25 2.14
CA ARG A 52 4.24 -13.30 2.71
C ARG A 52 3.55 -12.04 3.17
N PHE A 53 2.75 -11.38 2.32
CA PHE A 53 2.03 -10.17 2.73
C PHE A 53 1.13 -10.43 3.93
N HIS A 54 0.39 -11.54 3.92
CA HIS A 54 -0.42 -11.95 5.06
C HIS A 54 0.40 -12.11 6.35
N SER A 55 1.58 -12.74 6.27
CA SER A 55 2.48 -12.89 7.42
C SER A 55 3.02 -11.54 7.89
N LEU A 56 3.43 -10.66 6.97
CA LEU A 56 4.01 -9.36 7.28
C LEU A 56 3.00 -8.44 7.98
N THR A 57 1.77 -8.37 7.48
CA THR A 57 0.71 -7.57 8.11
C THR A 57 0.32 -8.13 9.47
N GLN A 58 0.31 -9.46 9.64
CA GLN A 58 0.09 -10.08 10.95
C GLN A 58 1.21 -9.74 11.95
N THR A 59 2.48 -9.78 11.52
CA THR A 59 3.59 -9.38 12.40
C THR A 59 3.51 -7.89 12.73
N PHE A 60 3.26 -7.05 11.73
CA PHE A 60 3.06 -5.62 11.93
C PHE A 60 1.93 -5.35 12.95
N LEU A 61 0.78 -6.00 12.83
CA LEU A 61 -0.34 -5.83 13.76
C LEU A 61 -0.04 -6.29 15.20
N ARG A 62 0.92 -7.20 15.39
CA ARG A 62 1.39 -7.63 16.73
C ARG A 62 2.40 -6.66 17.33
N GLN A 63 3.18 -6.00 16.49
CA GLN A 63 4.26 -5.09 16.89
C GLN A 63 3.82 -3.62 16.93
N CYS A 64 2.78 -3.25 16.17
CA CYS A 64 2.30 -1.88 16.10
C CYS A 64 1.78 -1.44 17.47
N GLY A 65 2.16 -0.23 17.87
CA GLY A 65 1.66 0.38 19.10
C GLY A 65 0.18 0.77 19.00
N PRO A 66 -0.33 1.59 19.94
CA PRO A 66 -1.70 2.08 19.87
C PRO A 66 -1.97 2.93 18.62
N ASP A 67 -0.93 3.54 18.04
CA ASP A 67 -0.99 4.36 16.84
C ASP A 67 -0.51 3.58 15.61
N LEU A 68 -1.48 3.17 14.80
CA LEU A 68 -1.24 2.42 13.57
C LEU A 68 -0.60 3.29 12.47
N CYS A 69 -1.06 4.54 12.32
CA CYS A 69 -0.55 5.45 11.29
C CYS A 69 0.92 5.80 11.56
N SER A 70 1.28 6.09 12.80
CA SER A 70 2.68 6.28 13.20
C SER A 70 3.53 5.02 13.00
N SER A 71 2.96 3.83 13.21
CA SER A 71 3.68 2.57 12.97
C SER A 71 3.88 2.31 11.47
N LEU A 72 2.85 2.56 10.65
CA LEU A 72 2.91 2.45 9.19
C LEU A 72 3.92 3.46 8.63
N ARG A 73 3.93 4.66 9.20
CA ARG A 73 4.88 5.71 8.85
C ARG A 73 6.34 5.26 9.02
N LYS A 74 6.66 4.60 10.13
CA LYS A 74 8.00 4.02 10.34
C LYS A 74 8.36 2.98 9.28
N VAL A 75 7.40 2.11 8.91
CA VAL A 75 7.61 1.15 7.81
C VAL A 75 7.94 1.85 6.50
N MET A 76 7.27 2.97 6.19
CA MET A 76 7.55 3.76 4.98
C MET A 76 8.94 4.41 5.00
N GLU A 77 9.35 4.95 6.15
CA GLU A 77 10.67 5.55 6.35
C GLU A 77 11.77 4.51 6.17
N GLU A 78 11.59 3.35 6.79
CA GLU A 78 12.54 2.23 6.70
C GLU A 78 12.57 1.59 5.31
N LEU A 79 11.44 1.47 4.62
CA LEU A 79 11.35 0.94 3.24
C LEU A 79 12.17 1.79 2.26
N VAL A 80 12.40 3.06 2.57
CA VAL A 80 13.17 4.01 1.76
C VAL A 80 14.49 4.41 2.48
N GLY A 81 14.83 3.76 3.60
CA GLY A 81 15.92 4.15 4.48
C GLY A 81 17.32 4.03 3.87
N ASP A 82 17.46 3.26 2.79
CA ASP A 82 18.70 3.15 2.00
C ASP A 82 18.84 4.28 0.95
N GLY A 83 17.90 5.24 0.92
CA GLY A 83 17.91 6.38 0.00
C GLY A 83 17.31 6.12 -1.37
N HIS A 84 16.85 4.90 -1.67
CA HIS A 84 16.41 4.53 -3.03
C HIS A 84 14.90 4.26 -3.13
N LEU A 85 14.09 5.29 -3.39
CA LEU A 85 12.70 5.07 -3.77
C LEU A 85 12.59 4.63 -5.24
N ASN A 86 11.70 3.67 -5.52
CA ASN A 86 11.36 3.23 -6.87
C ASN A 86 9.88 2.80 -6.92
N TRP A 87 9.30 2.72 -8.12
CA TRP A 87 7.90 2.34 -8.30
C TRP A 87 7.55 0.95 -7.74
N GLY A 88 8.50 -0.01 -7.72
CA GLY A 88 8.29 -1.33 -7.11
C GLY A 88 8.09 -1.26 -5.59
N ARG A 89 8.82 -0.38 -4.90
CA ARG A 89 8.62 -0.07 -3.47
C ARG A 89 7.30 0.66 -3.22
N VAL A 90 6.93 1.58 -4.09
CA VAL A 90 5.61 2.25 -4.04
C VAL A 90 4.51 1.18 -4.14
N VAL A 91 4.53 0.31 -5.15
CA VAL A 91 3.52 -0.75 -5.29
C VAL A 91 3.52 -1.68 -4.06
N SER A 92 4.69 -2.05 -3.54
CA SER A 92 4.80 -2.90 -2.33
C SER A 92 4.16 -2.24 -1.10
N LEU A 93 4.35 -0.93 -0.94
CA LEU A 93 3.72 -0.16 0.13
C LEU A 93 2.19 -0.17 -0.01
N PHE A 94 1.66 0.07 -1.21
CA PHE A 94 0.22 0.00 -1.46
C PHE A 94 -0.32 -1.39 -1.18
N THR A 95 0.29 -2.45 -1.73
CA THR A 95 -0.11 -3.84 -1.48
C THR A 95 -0.12 -4.16 0.02
N PHE A 96 0.93 -3.80 0.75
CA PHE A 96 1.02 -4.02 2.19
C PHE A 96 -0.13 -3.33 2.94
N THR A 97 -0.36 -2.04 2.68
CA THR A 97 -1.42 -1.28 3.35
C THR A 97 -2.82 -1.78 2.98
N GLY A 98 -3.01 -2.24 1.75
CA GLY A 98 -4.28 -2.86 1.31
C GLY A 98 -4.59 -4.16 2.06
N VAL A 99 -3.59 -5.04 2.21
CA VAL A 99 -3.74 -6.28 3.00
C VAL A 99 -3.97 -5.95 4.48
N LEU A 100 -3.26 -4.95 5.01
CA LEU A 100 -3.44 -4.46 6.38
C LEU A 100 -4.87 -3.98 6.64
N ALA A 101 -5.39 -3.11 5.76
CA ALA A 101 -6.74 -2.56 5.87
C ALA A 101 -7.80 -3.67 5.85
N ARG A 102 -7.66 -4.65 4.95
CA ARG A 102 -8.57 -5.80 4.86
C ARG A 102 -8.54 -6.67 6.13
N GLN A 103 -7.35 -6.97 6.68
CA GLN A 103 -7.23 -7.74 7.92
C GLN A 103 -7.81 -7.01 9.15
N LEU A 104 -7.68 -5.68 9.22
CA LEU A 104 -8.28 -4.87 10.29
C LEU A 104 -9.82 -4.97 10.25
N LEU A 105 -10.40 -4.98 9.05
CA LEU A 105 -11.84 -5.16 8.87
C LEU A 105 -12.30 -6.57 9.29
N GLU A 106 -11.61 -7.62 8.84
CA GLU A 106 -11.91 -9.02 9.19
C GLU A 106 -11.85 -9.27 10.71
N GLN A 107 -10.86 -8.68 11.41
CA GLN A 107 -10.77 -8.76 12.87
C GLN A 107 -11.93 -8.06 13.58
N LYS A 108 -12.43 -6.96 13.02
CA LYS A 108 -13.58 -6.22 13.58
C LYS A 108 -14.86 -7.04 13.46
N ASP A 109 -15.14 -7.61 12.30
CA ASP A 109 -16.33 -8.43 12.07
C ASP A 109 -16.34 -9.67 12.98
N THR A 110 -15.16 -10.27 13.20
CA THR A 110 -15.01 -11.40 14.12
C THR A 110 -15.27 -11.02 15.59
N LYS A 111 -14.87 -9.81 16.01
CA LYS A 111 -15.12 -9.30 17.39
C LYS A 111 -16.57 -8.89 17.63
N LEU A 112 -17.27 -8.36 16.61
CA LEU A 112 -18.69 -8.00 16.73
C LEU A 112 -19.62 -9.21 16.91
N GLY A 113 -19.19 -10.42 16.51
CA GLY A 113 -19.93 -11.67 16.75
C GLY A 113 -19.90 -12.17 18.20
N LEU A 114 -19.10 -11.54 19.07
CA LEU A 114 -18.90 -11.92 20.47
C LEU A 114 -19.26 -10.75 21.40
N ASP A 115 -20.52 -10.68 21.79
CA ASP A 115 -21.07 -9.94 22.95
C ASP A 115 -20.99 -8.38 22.91
N PRO A 116 -22.12 -7.65 22.77
CA PRO A 116 -22.16 -6.18 22.73
C PRO A 116 -21.78 -5.46 24.04
N GLY A 117 -21.58 -6.19 25.15
CA GLY A 117 -21.47 -5.63 26.50
C GLY A 117 -20.09 -5.15 26.96
N LYS A 118 -19.02 -5.33 26.17
CA LYS A 118 -17.63 -4.96 26.53
C LYS A 118 -16.97 -4.09 25.46
N GLN A 119 -17.59 -2.94 25.16
CA GLN A 119 -17.06 -2.00 24.16
C GLN A 119 -16.19 -0.87 24.75
N GLN A 120 -15.85 -0.94 26.03
CA GLN A 120 -14.92 -0.03 26.69
C GLN A 120 -13.73 -0.90 27.16
N GLU A 121 -12.48 -0.41 27.04
CA GLU A 121 -11.21 -0.99 27.56
C GLU A 121 -10.18 -1.52 26.52
N LEU A 122 -10.34 -1.33 25.21
CA LEU A 122 -9.19 -1.25 24.29
C LEU A 122 -9.33 0.00 23.43
N GLY A 123 -8.59 1.04 23.79
CA GLY A 123 -8.61 2.37 23.16
C GLY A 123 -8.04 2.42 21.74
N GLN A 124 -8.52 1.57 20.84
CA GLN A 124 -8.27 1.67 19.41
C GLN A 124 -9.58 2.08 18.73
N GLY A 125 -9.72 3.38 18.50
CA GLY A 125 -10.78 3.90 17.62
C GLY A 125 -10.69 3.26 16.24
N PRO A 126 -11.78 3.26 15.45
CA PRO A 126 -11.79 2.65 14.14
C PRO A 126 -10.74 3.33 13.25
N VAL A 127 -9.68 2.61 12.89
CA VAL A 127 -8.76 3.08 11.86
C VAL A 127 -9.57 3.22 10.58
N ASN A 128 -9.65 4.44 10.08
CA ASN A 128 -10.34 4.71 8.83
C ASN A 128 -9.36 4.44 7.68
N CYS A 129 -9.79 3.72 6.62
CA CYS A 129 -9.01 3.60 5.38
C CYS A 129 -8.48 4.96 4.90
N ARG A 130 -9.22 6.02 5.21
CA ARG A 130 -8.81 7.41 4.98
C ARG A 130 -7.55 7.82 5.74
N GLU A 131 -7.40 7.50 7.02
CA GLU A 131 -6.19 7.88 7.79
C GLU A 131 -4.94 7.17 7.27
N LEU A 132 -5.09 5.91 6.84
CA LEU A 132 -4.01 5.17 6.17
C LEU A 132 -3.68 5.79 4.80
N ALA A 133 -4.69 6.23 4.05
CA ALA A 133 -4.51 6.92 2.78
C ALA A 133 -3.84 8.29 2.94
N GLU A 134 -4.25 9.07 3.94
CA GLU A 134 -3.64 10.35 4.33
C GLU A 134 -2.17 10.13 4.74
N THR A 135 -1.87 9.07 5.51
CA THR A 135 -0.48 8.72 5.86
C THR A 135 0.39 8.43 4.63
N ILE A 136 -0.15 7.71 3.64
CA ILE A 136 0.54 7.48 2.35
C ILE A 136 0.73 8.81 1.60
N ALA A 137 -0.30 9.66 1.55
CA ALA A 137 -0.27 10.94 0.85
C ALA A 137 0.72 11.93 1.46
N ASP A 138 0.78 12.02 2.78
CA ASP A 138 1.74 12.84 3.51
C ASP A 138 3.17 12.41 3.18
N TYR A 139 3.44 11.10 3.21
CA TYR A 139 4.78 10.61 2.94
C TYR A 139 5.17 10.75 1.45
N LEU A 140 4.38 10.20 0.53
CA LEU A 140 4.75 10.19 -0.89
C LEU A 140 4.52 11.55 -1.55
N GLY A 141 3.36 12.16 -1.31
CA GLY A 141 2.90 13.36 -2.00
C GLY A 141 3.43 14.67 -1.43
N GLU A 142 3.91 14.69 -0.17
CA GLU A 142 4.56 15.87 0.41
C GLU A 142 6.05 15.66 0.65
N GLU A 143 6.47 14.59 1.32
CA GLU A 143 7.89 14.40 1.67
C GLU A 143 8.74 13.80 0.55
N LYS A 144 8.19 12.88 -0.23
CA LYS A 144 8.84 12.30 -1.42
C LYS A 144 8.39 12.96 -2.71
N LYS A 145 7.81 14.17 -2.64
CA LYS A 145 7.31 14.91 -3.81
C LYS A 145 8.39 15.20 -4.83
N ASP A 146 9.62 15.50 -4.41
CA ASP A 146 10.71 15.81 -5.34
C ASP A 146 11.07 14.57 -6.16
N TRP A 147 11.15 13.41 -5.51
CA TRP A 147 11.32 12.13 -6.20
C TRP A 147 10.17 11.84 -7.16
N LEU A 148 8.91 12.07 -6.75
CA LEU A 148 7.77 11.92 -7.66
C LEU A 148 7.92 12.82 -8.88
N LEU A 149 8.23 14.11 -8.70
CA LEU A 149 8.40 15.06 -9.80
C LEU A 149 9.56 14.69 -10.73
N GLU A 150 10.69 14.25 -10.19
CA GLU A 150 11.84 13.76 -10.94
C GLU A 150 11.51 12.50 -11.77
N ASN A 151 10.47 11.76 -11.38
CA ASN A 151 10.01 10.55 -12.04
C ASN A 151 8.66 10.75 -12.76
N ASP A 152 8.40 11.95 -13.29
CA ASP A 152 7.18 12.30 -14.05
C ASP A 152 5.85 12.16 -13.26
N GLY A 153 5.89 12.19 -11.94
CA GLY A 153 4.73 12.01 -11.07
C GLY A 153 4.00 10.68 -11.31
N TRP A 154 2.69 10.68 -11.11
CA TRP A 154 1.87 9.49 -11.35
C TRP A 154 1.71 9.12 -12.84
N GLU A 155 2.03 10.03 -13.75
CA GLU A 155 2.15 9.74 -15.19
C GLU A 155 3.37 8.84 -15.45
N GLY A 156 4.50 9.10 -14.78
CA GLY A 156 5.66 8.21 -14.82
C GLY A 156 5.37 6.81 -14.27
N PHE A 157 4.52 6.72 -13.25
CA PHE A 157 4.00 5.44 -12.75
C PHE A 157 3.16 4.70 -13.81
N CYS A 158 2.29 5.41 -14.53
CA CYS A 158 1.53 4.83 -15.64
C CYS A 158 2.47 4.23 -16.70
N LYS A 159 3.50 4.99 -17.14
CA LYS A 159 4.53 4.50 -18.07
C LYS A 159 5.22 3.24 -17.56
N PHE A 160 5.66 3.26 -16.30
CA PHE A 160 6.23 2.08 -15.63
C PHE A 160 5.29 0.87 -15.66
N SER A 161 4.00 1.07 -15.40
CA SER A 161 2.99 0.01 -15.43
C SER A 161 2.72 -0.54 -16.83
N LEU A 162 2.83 0.30 -17.86
CA LEU A 162 2.70 -0.12 -19.25
C LEU A 162 3.92 -0.89 -19.71
N SER A 163 5.13 -0.43 -19.36
CA SER A 163 6.36 -1.18 -19.60
C SER A 163 6.31 -2.54 -18.90
N ALA A 164 5.80 -2.60 -17.67
CA ALA A 164 5.54 -3.86 -16.97
C ALA A 164 4.64 -4.82 -17.73
N ARG A 165 3.66 -4.27 -18.45
CA ARG A 165 2.69 -5.01 -19.24
C ARG A 165 3.27 -5.48 -20.59
N GLU A 166 4.00 -4.63 -21.31
CA GLU A 166 4.63 -4.99 -22.60
C GLU A 166 5.77 -6.00 -22.42
N VAL A 167 6.53 -5.87 -21.33
CA VAL A 167 7.58 -6.81 -20.92
C VAL A 167 7.05 -8.21 -20.59
N SER A 168 5.73 -8.39 -20.45
CA SER A 168 5.10 -9.71 -20.34
C SER A 168 5.38 -10.61 -21.55
N GLN A 169 5.87 -10.06 -22.67
CA GLN A 169 6.27 -10.80 -23.87
C GLN A 169 7.77 -11.12 -23.95
N ASP A 170 8.64 -10.51 -23.12
CA ASP A 170 10.10 -10.69 -23.17
C ASP A 170 10.71 -11.07 -21.80
N LEU A 171 11.19 -12.32 -21.70
CA LEU A 171 11.57 -12.98 -20.44
C LEU A 171 12.73 -12.32 -19.68
N SER A 172 13.60 -11.56 -20.36
CA SER A 172 14.77 -10.92 -19.75
C SER A 172 14.41 -9.66 -18.95
N MET A 173 13.52 -8.82 -19.49
CA MET A 173 13.07 -7.60 -18.81
C MET A 173 12.07 -7.92 -17.68
N LYS A 174 11.37 -9.06 -17.75
CA LYS A 174 10.51 -9.57 -16.67
C LYS A 174 11.29 -9.65 -15.35
N THR A 175 12.52 -10.16 -15.40
CA THR A 175 13.39 -10.32 -14.22
C THR A 175 13.81 -8.98 -13.60
N ALA A 176 14.05 -7.93 -14.39
CA ALA A 176 14.50 -6.63 -13.88
C ALA A 176 13.38 -5.87 -13.15
N LEU A 177 12.14 -5.95 -13.66
CA LEU A 177 11.00 -5.31 -13.02
C LEU A 177 10.54 -6.05 -11.76
N PHE A 178 10.46 -7.39 -11.82
CA PHE A 178 10.23 -8.19 -10.62
C PHE A 178 11.39 -8.09 -9.62
N ALA A 179 12.60 -7.78 -10.06
CA ALA A 179 13.69 -7.44 -9.14
C ALA A 179 13.41 -6.12 -8.40
N ALA A 180 12.95 -5.06 -9.08
CA ALA A 180 12.60 -3.80 -8.42
C ALA A 180 11.40 -3.94 -7.46
N ALA A 181 10.36 -4.69 -7.85
CA ALA A 181 9.26 -5.08 -6.96
C ALA A 181 9.73 -5.99 -5.81
N GLY A 182 10.67 -6.89 -6.09
CA GLY A 182 11.29 -7.80 -5.13
C GLY A 182 12.12 -7.06 -4.08
N VAL A 183 12.75 -5.93 -4.42
CA VAL A 183 13.44 -5.07 -3.45
C VAL A 183 12.44 -4.45 -2.46
N GLY A 184 11.24 -4.06 -2.90
CA GLY A 184 10.20 -3.55 -1.99
C GLY A 184 9.71 -4.60 -1.01
N LEU A 185 9.35 -5.78 -1.50
CA LEU A 185 8.94 -6.90 -0.64
C LEU A 185 10.08 -7.40 0.28
N ALA A 186 11.31 -7.48 -0.23
CA ALA A 186 12.47 -7.84 0.57
C ALA A 186 12.75 -6.80 1.66
N GLY A 187 12.58 -5.52 1.36
CA GLY A 187 12.60 -4.42 2.34
C GLY A 187 11.58 -4.69 3.44
N LEU A 188 10.29 -4.80 3.11
CA LEU A 188 9.24 -5.09 4.09
C LEU A 188 9.53 -6.34 4.94
N THR A 189 10.04 -7.41 4.31
CA THR A 189 10.39 -8.65 5.01
C THR A 189 11.56 -8.45 5.98
N PHE A 190 12.59 -7.71 5.58
CA PHE A 190 13.73 -7.39 6.43
C PHE A 190 13.34 -6.53 7.64
N LEU A 191 12.35 -5.66 7.49
CA LEU A 191 11.87 -4.77 8.54
C LEU A 191 10.97 -5.49 9.55
N LEU A 192 10.01 -6.28 9.06
CA LEU A 192 8.96 -6.86 9.89
C LEU A 192 9.28 -8.28 10.40
N VAL A 193 10.47 -8.81 10.12
CA VAL A 193 10.93 -10.12 10.64
C VAL A 193 12.09 -9.97 11.63
N ARG A 194 12.46 -8.72 11.98
CA ARG A 194 13.35 -8.43 13.11
C ARG A 194 12.61 -8.44 14.43
#